data_AF-A0A2E7HQ97-F1
#
_entry.id   AF-A0A2E7HQ97-F1
#
_cell.length_a   1.000
_cell.length_b   1.000
_cell.length_c   1.000
_cell.angle_alpha   90.00
_cell.angle_beta   90.00
_cell.angle_gamma   90.00
#
_symmetry.space_group_name_H-M   'P 1'
#
loop_
_entity.id
_entity.type
_entity.pdbx_description
1 polymer ?
#
loop_
_entity_poly.entity_id
_entity_poly.type
_entity_poly.pdbx_seq_one_letter_code
_entity_poly.pdbx_strand_id
1 'polypeptide(L)'
;MANNTNVAVKAEDKFTGVATIEERGDYVGRGSENVTTDDLAIPRLKLLQMINPEVEPGNPKQVEGAQAGMIMNSVTEELYTSLFLINLSFTKKIVVWRKRKLGGGMVGSYDTEQEALDALEEQGLAVKDHDISENPTHLVLLLDDEGNPKSVALLDMPGVKVKKSRIWNTLINDEEKQGNPRFGCVWQLGVVSESNSSGNFFNYDVSLVAHAPDELYDQAVEMYSALFSSKTEAA
;
A
#
# COMPACT_ATOMS: atom_id res chain seq x y z
N MET A 1 48.22 -4.02 7.79
CA MET A 1 47.84 -2.77 8.48
C MET A 1 46.33 -2.70 8.42
N ALA A 2 45.64 -2.82 9.56
CA ALA A 2 44.18 -2.74 9.61
C ALA A 2 43.78 -1.27 9.80
N ASN A 3 43.06 -0.70 8.83
CA ASN A 3 42.41 0.59 8.98
C ASN A 3 41.14 0.40 9.80
N ASN A 4 41.24 0.65 11.12
CA ASN A 4 40.08 0.86 11.96
C ASN A 4 39.54 2.27 11.68
N THR A 5 38.50 2.36 10.85
CA THR A 5 37.71 3.59 10.71
C THR A 5 36.83 3.70 11.96
N ASN A 6 37.29 4.46 12.97
CA ASN A 6 36.44 4.84 14.10
C ASN A 6 35.32 5.76 13.59
N VAL A 7 34.09 5.25 13.56
CA VAL A 7 32.90 6.08 13.34
C VAL A 7 32.57 6.79 14.65
N ALA A 8 32.62 8.12 14.66
CA ALA A 8 32.23 8.91 15.82
C ALA A 8 30.69 8.89 15.96
N VAL A 9 30.18 8.22 17.01
CA VAL A 9 28.78 8.32 17.41
C VAL A 9 28.59 9.68 18.09
N LYS A 10 27.74 10.55 17.51
CA LYS A 10 27.40 11.83 18.13
C LYS A 10 26.42 11.57 19.28
N ALA A 11 26.76 12.03 20.49
CA ALA A 11 25.93 11.86 21.68
C ALA A 11 24.53 12.46 21.50
N GLU A 12 23.50 11.69 21.89
CA GLU A 12 22.07 12.05 21.82
C GLU A 12 21.68 13.13 22.85
N ASP A 13 22.43 13.26 23.95
CA ASP A 13 22.21 14.19 25.07
C ASP A 13 22.35 15.69 24.71
N LYS A 14 22.47 16.05 23.44
CA LYS A 14 22.59 17.45 22.99
C LYS A 14 21.26 18.16 22.80
N PHE A 15 20.15 17.45 22.88
CA PHE A 15 18.80 17.99 22.68
C PHE A 15 18.03 18.05 24.01
N THR A 16 18.61 18.70 25.01
CA THR A 16 17.95 18.90 26.31
C THR A 16 16.94 20.03 26.24
N GLY A 17 15.66 19.75 26.48
CA GLY A 17 14.58 20.74 26.52
C GLY A 17 13.20 20.07 26.58
N VAL A 18 12.17 20.84 26.91
CA VAL A 18 10.77 20.38 26.82
C VAL A 18 10.21 20.85 25.47
N ALA A 19 9.63 19.93 24.69
CA ALA A 19 8.96 20.28 23.45
C ALA A 19 7.50 20.68 23.73
N THR A 20 7.21 21.98 23.68
CA THR A 20 5.83 22.50 23.64
C THR A 20 5.34 22.48 22.19
N ILE A 21 4.72 21.38 21.77
CA ILE A 21 4.27 21.20 20.37
C ILE A 21 3.07 22.11 20.06
N GLU A 22 2.15 22.26 21.01
CA GLU A 22 0.91 23.02 20.87
C GLU A 22 1.14 24.49 20.49
N GLU A 23 2.18 25.13 21.06
CA GLU A 23 2.54 26.52 20.80
C GLU A 23 3.14 26.76 19.40
N ARG A 24 3.45 25.69 18.66
CA ARG A 24 4.06 25.76 17.31
C ARG A 24 3.02 25.75 16.19
N GLY A 25 1.73 25.72 16.52
CA GLY A 25 0.62 25.66 15.56
C GLY A 25 0.71 26.69 14.44
N ASP A 26 1.13 27.92 14.75
CA ASP A 26 1.25 29.03 13.78
C ASP A 26 2.32 28.80 12.69
N TYR A 27 3.20 27.81 12.88
CA TYR A 27 4.24 27.42 11.93
C TYR A 27 3.91 26.15 11.15
N VAL A 28 2.81 25.47 11.45
CA VAL A 28 2.39 24.27 10.71
C VAL A 28 2.18 24.65 9.24
N GLY A 29 2.79 23.85 8.35
CA GLY A 29 2.77 24.08 6.90
C GLY A 29 3.78 25.10 6.37
N ARG A 30 4.40 25.93 7.23
CA ARG A 30 5.47 26.84 6.80
C ARG A 30 6.73 26.06 6.44
N GLY A 31 7.33 26.36 5.29
CA GLY A 31 8.42 25.59 4.70
C GLY A 31 7.98 24.33 3.94
N SER A 32 6.66 24.09 3.84
CA SER A 32 6.07 23.00 3.05
C SER A 32 5.14 23.52 1.94
N GLU A 33 5.23 24.81 1.61
CA GLU A 33 4.31 25.49 0.68
C GLU A 33 4.33 24.87 -0.73
N ASN A 34 5.44 24.23 -1.11
CA ASN A 34 5.61 23.58 -2.40
C ASN A 34 5.58 22.04 -2.31
N VAL A 35 5.29 21.46 -1.14
CA VAL A 35 5.15 20.00 -1.00
C VAL A 35 3.75 19.63 -1.45
N THR A 36 3.67 18.94 -2.58
CA THR A 36 2.40 18.46 -3.14
C THR A 36 2.16 16.99 -2.79
N THR A 37 0.97 16.48 -3.07
CA THR A 37 0.66 15.06 -2.87
C THR A 37 1.57 14.15 -3.70
N ASP A 38 2.11 14.63 -4.83
CA ASP A 38 3.07 13.89 -5.66
C ASP A 38 4.47 13.80 -5.02
N ASP A 39 4.80 14.72 -4.09
CA ASP A 39 6.05 14.70 -3.33
C ASP A 39 5.97 13.80 -2.09
N LEU A 40 4.76 13.35 -1.73
CA LEU A 40 4.51 12.48 -0.60
C LEU A 40 4.46 11.01 -1.03
N ALA A 41 5.18 10.16 -0.31
CA ALA A 41 5.13 8.72 -0.55
C ALA A 41 3.76 8.17 -0.12
N ILE A 42 2.97 7.67 -1.08
CA ILE A 42 1.73 6.95 -0.76
C ILE A 42 2.12 5.60 -0.11
N PRO A 43 1.70 5.33 1.15
CA PRO A 43 2.02 4.09 1.82
C PRO A 43 1.35 2.89 1.15
N ARG A 44 1.92 1.71 1.35
CA ARG A 44 1.32 0.44 0.95
C ARG A 44 0.79 -0.31 2.16
N LEU A 45 -0.38 -0.92 2.00
CA LEU A 45 -0.91 -1.88 2.97
C LEU A 45 -0.34 -3.27 2.66
N LYS A 46 0.47 -3.78 3.58
CA LYS A 46 1.13 -5.08 3.47
C LYS A 46 0.52 -6.10 4.42
N LEU A 47 -0.10 -7.15 3.87
CA LEU A 47 -0.51 -8.31 4.66
C LEU A 47 0.69 -9.16 5.04
N LEU A 48 1.02 -9.17 6.33
CA LEU A 48 2.14 -9.90 6.90
C LEU A 48 1.88 -11.41 6.89
N GLN A 49 2.85 -12.14 6.39
CA GLN A 49 2.94 -13.60 6.38
C GLN A 49 4.01 -14.05 7.36
N MET A 50 4.01 -15.34 7.71
CA MET A 50 5.02 -15.92 8.62
C MET A 50 6.47 -15.75 8.13
N ILE A 51 6.68 -15.70 6.82
CA ILE A 51 8.00 -15.52 6.18
C ILE A 51 8.42 -14.04 6.06
N ASN A 52 7.55 -13.09 6.39
CA ASN A 52 7.91 -11.69 6.25
C ASN A 52 8.97 -11.29 7.29
N PRO A 53 10.05 -10.59 6.87
CA PRO A 53 11.12 -10.18 7.77
C PRO A 53 10.63 -9.25 8.89
N GLU A 54 9.51 -8.53 8.66
CA GLU A 54 8.88 -7.69 9.66
C GLU A 54 8.32 -8.47 10.85
N VAL A 55 7.98 -9.75 10.66
CA VAL A 55 7.46 -10.65 11.70
C VAL A 55 8.59 -11.48 12.34
N GLU A 56 9.72 -11.63 11.65
CA GLU A 56 10.80 -12.54 12.05
C GLU A 56 11.62 -11.98 13.22
N PRO A 57 11.65 -12.68 14.38
CA PRO A 57 12.43 -12.22 15.54
C PRO A 57 13.92 -12.10 15.23
N GLY A 58 14.51 -10.94 15.56
CA GLY A 58 15.93 -10.67 15.36
C GLY A 58 16.30 -10.26 13.93
N ASN A 59 15.34 -10.15 13.03
CA ASN A 59 15.58 -9.58 11.70
C ASN A 59 15.79 -8.05 11.82
N PRO A 60 16.75 -7.45 11.10
CA PRO A 60 16.94 -5.99 11.12
C PRO A 60 15.72 -5.17 10.67
N LYS A 61 14.77 -5.81 9.96
CA LYS A 61 13.49 -5.21 9.53
C LYS A 61 12.32 -5.58 10.43
N GLN A 62 12.56 -6.26 11.55
CA GLN A 62 11.50 -6.65 12.48
C GLN A 62 10.77 -5.38 12.96
N VAL A 63 9.44 -5.43 12.92
CA VAL A 63 8.57 -4.39 13.48
C VAL A 63 8.04 -4.92 14.81
N GLU A 64 8.13 -4.12 15.87
CA GLU A 64 7.68 -4.53 17.20
C GLU A 64 6.16 -4.77 17.20
N GLY A 65 5.73 -5.91 17.77
CA GLY A 65 4.32 -6.31 17.79
C GLY A 65 3.77 -6.87 16.49
N ALA A 66 4.54 -6.84 15.38
CA ALA A 66 4.11 -7.38 14.10
C ALA A 66 3.93 -8.90 14.15
N GLN A 67 2.75 -9.36 13.74
CA GLN A 67 2.41 -10.78 13.68
C GLN A 67 1.91 -11.16 12.28
N ALA A 68 2.12 -12.42 11.91
CA ALA A 68 1.54 -12.97 10.69
C ALA A 68 0.01 -12.90 10.77
N GLY A 69 -0.63 -12.43 9.70
CA GLY A 69 -2.07 -12.17 9.68
C GLY A 69 -2.46 -10.74 10.06
N MET A 70 -1.51 -9.86 10.37
CA MET A 70 -1.76 -8.42 10.48
C MET A 70 -1.52 -7.72 9.14
N ILE A 71 -2.18 -6.58 8.95
CA ILE A 71 -1.97 -5.63 7.85
C ILE A 71 -1.08 -4.52 8.39
N MET A 72 -0.02 -4.16 7.69
CA MET A 72 0.93 -3.14 8.11
C MET A 72 0.94 -1.98 7.11
N ASN A 73 0.95 -0.75 7.59
CA ASN A 73 1.25 0.42 6.78
C ASN A 73 2.76 0.51 6.56
N SER A 74 3.20 0.53 5.30
CA SER A 74 4.64 0.46 4.96
C SER A 74 5.47 1.69 5.33
N VAL A 75 4.85 2.80 5.69
CA VAL A 75 5.54 4.06 6.04
C VAL A 75 5.45 4.31 7.55
N THR A 76 4.24 4.20 8.12
CA THR A 76 4.03 4.46 9.55
C THR A 76 4.28 3.25 10.43
N GLU A 77 4.43 2.05 9.84
CA GLU A 77 4.55 0.75 10.53
C GLU A 77 3.35 0.41 11.43
N GLU A 78 2.26 1.16 11.35
CA GLU A 78 1.02 0.86 12.06
C GLU A 78 0.47 -0.52 11.65
N LEU A 79 0.04 -1.28 12.65
CA LEU A 79 -0.43 -2.66 12.51
C LEU A 79 -1.94 -2.75 12.75
N TYR A 80 -2.62 -3.48 11.89
CA TYR A 80 -4.07 -3.64 11.89
C TYR A 80 -4.45 -5.12 11.81
N THR A 81 -5.41 -5.57 12.59
CA THR A 81 -6.07 -6.89 12.41
C THR A 81 -7.21 -6.80 11.38
N SER A 82 -7.86 -5.65 11.32
CA SER A 82 -8.75 -5.21 10.26
C SER A 82 -8.80 -3.68 10.24
N LEU A 83 -9.29 -3.09 9.16
CA LEU A 83 -9.46 -1.64 9.04
C LEU A 83 -10.63 -1.28 8.13
N PHE A 84 -11.21 -0.10 8.34
CA PHE A 84 -12.25 0.45 7.47
C PHE A 84 -11.62 1.32 6.38
N LEU A 85 -12.18 1.22 5.17
CA LEU A 85 -11.69 1.97 4.02
C LEU A 85 -12.77 2.24 2.99
N ILE A 86 -12.51 3.22 2.13
CA ILE A 86 -13.25 3.46 0.88
C ILE A 86 -12.33 3.13 -0.30
N ASN A 87 -12.87 2.48 -1.32
CA ASN A 87 -12.13 2.26 -2.56
C ASN A 87 -12.17 3.54 -3.42
N LEU A 88 -11.03 4.12 -3.75
CA LEU A 88 -10.96 5.34 -4.56
C LEU A 88 -10.74 5.01 -6.03
N SER A 89 -9.82 4.09 -6.32
CA SER A 89 -9.54 3.70 -7.70
C SER A 89 -8.97 2.30 -7.80
N PHE A 90 -9.01 1.76 -9.01
CA PHE A 90 -8.43 0.47 -9.34
C PHE A 90 -7.55 0.60 -10.57
N THR A 91 -6.35 0.05 -10.49
CA THR A 91 -5.47 -0.14 -11.63
C THR A 91 -5.00 -1.59 -11.67
N LYS A 92 -4.64 -2.06 -12.85
CA LYS A 92 -4.02 -3.37 -13.02
C LYS A 92 -2.85 -3.21 -13.97
N LYS A 93 -1.67 -3.61 -13.50
CA LYS A 93 -0.46 -3.68 -14.31
C LYS A 93 0.04 -5.11 -14.40
N ILE A 94 0.85 -5.41 -15.40
CA ILE A 94 1.65 -6.62 -15.49
C ILE A 94 3.04 -6.31 -14.94
N VAL A 95 3.43 -7.00 -13.88
CA VAL A 95 4.73 -6.78 -13.23
C VAL A 95 5.65 -7.94 -13.54
N VAL A 96 6.87 -7.61 -13.92
CA VAL A 96 7.92 -8.56 -14.25
C VAL A 96 8.92 -8.59 -13.10
N TRP A 97 9.09 -9.76 -12.51
CA TRP A 97 10.07 -10.01 -11.46
C TRP A 97 11.12 -11.00 -11.93
N ARG A 98 12.39 -10.73 -11.65
CA ARG A 98 13.41 -11.77 -11.79
C ARG A 98 13.15 -12.86 -10.76
N LYS A 99 13.25 -14.13 -11.16
CA LYS A 99 13.04 -15.26 -10.26
C LYS A 99 13.96 -15.16 -9.04
N ARG A 100 13.42 -15.42 -7.85
CA ARG A 100 14.16 -15.31 -6.57
C ARG A 100 15.49 -16.08 -6.57
N LYS A 101 15.52 -17.29 -7.17
CA LYS A 101 16.73 -18.12 -7.30
C LYS A 101 17.85 -17.50 -8.15
N LEU A 102 17.54 -16.45 -8.92
CA LEU A 102 18.48 -15.72 -9.75
C LEU A 102 18.80 -14.34 -9.16
N GLY A 103 18.48 -14.09 -7.88
CA GLY A 103 18.76 -12.83 -7.19
C GLY A 103 17.54 -11.94 -6.96
N GLY A 104 16.39 -12.27 -7.55
CA GLY A 104 15.17 -11.46 -7.39
C GLY A 104 15.29 -10.06 -8.01
N GLY A 105 14.33 -9.20 -7.67
CA GLY A 105 14.25 -7.81 -8.15
C GLY A 105 13.16 -7.59 -9.18
N MET A 106 12.54 -6.40 -9.13
CA MET A 106 11.56 -5.98 -10.11
C MET A 106 12.29 -5.50 -11.36
N VAL A 107 11.85 -5.98 -12.53
CA VAL A 107 12.35 -5.54 -13.83
C VAL A 107 11.54 -4.35 -14.34
N GLY A 108 10.21 -4.44 -14.26
CA GLY A 108 9.32 -3.39 -14.74
C GLY A 108 7.85 -3.69 -14.47
N SER A 109 7.02 -2.71 -14.81
CA SER A 109 5.56 -2.77 -14.71
C SER A 109 4.96 -2.18 -15.99
N TYR A 110 4.04 -2.91 -16.60
CA TYR A 110 3.53 -2.68 -17.96
C TYR A 110 2.01 -2.72 -17.99
N ASP A 111 1.38 -2.18 -19.04
CA ASP A 111 -0.09 -2.22 -19.18
C ASP A 111 -0.57 -3.58 -19.68
N THR A 112 0.23 -4.24 -20.52
CA THR A 112 -0.12 -5.55 -21.10
C THR A 112 0.99 -6.57 -20.93
N GLU A 113 0.63 -7.85 -21.06
CA GLU A 113 1.61 -8.94 -21.05
C GLU A 113 2.53 -8.89 -22.28
N GLN A 114 2.01 -8.43 -23.42
CA GLN A 114 2.81 -8.26 -24.63
C GLN A 114 3.90 -7.20 -24.43
N GLU A 115 3.57 -6.03 -23.87
CA GLU A 115 4.55 -4.99 -23.55
C GLU A 115 5.64 -5.50 -22.58
N ALA A 116 5.25 -6.33 -21.61
CA ALA A 116 6.20 -6.95 -20.69
C ALA A 116 7.17 -7.91 -21.40
N LEU A 117 6.68 -8.67 -22.39
CA LEU A 117 7.49 -9.58 -23.19
C LEU A 117 8.43 -8.81 -24.13
N ASP A 118 7.92 -7.77 -24.80
CA ASP A 118 8.70 -6.91 -25.70
C ASP A 118 9.85 -6.23 -24.94
N ALA A 119 9.58 -5.74 -23.73
CA ALA A 119 10.61 -5.12 -22.88
C ALA A 119 11.68 -6.11 -22.40
N LEU A 120 11.32 -7.38 -22.16
CA LEU A 120 12.29 -8.43 -21.84
C LEU A 120 13.17 -8.75 -23.05
N GLU A 121 12.58 -8.83 -24.25
CA GLU A 121 13.32 -9.05 -25.49
C GLU A 121 14.31 -7.91 -25.78
N GLU A 122 13.86 -6.65 -25.68
CA GLU A 122 14.68 -5.46 -25.91
C GLU A 122 15.90 -5.40 -24.95
N GLN A 123 15.71 -5.83 -23.71
CA GLN A 123 16.78 -5.90 -22.70
C GLN A 123 17.65 -7.16 -22.81
N GLY A 124 17.36 -8.07 -23.74
CA GLY A 124 18.06 -9.36 -23.88
C GLY A 124 17.86 -10.30 -22.69
N LEU A 125 16.74 -10.16 -21.97
CA LEU A 125 16.40 -10.93 -20.78
C LEU A 125 15.53 -12.14 -21.13
N ALA A 126 15.92 -13.32 -20.67
CA ALA A 126 15.19 -14.55 -20.98
C ALA A 126 13.88 -14.65 -20.17
N VAL A 127 12.74 -14.83 -20.85
CA VAL A 127 11.41 -14.98 -20.22
C VAL A 127 11.39 -16.08 -19.15
N LYS A 128 12.05 -17.22 -19.40
CA LYS A 128 12.13 -18.35 -18.45
C LYS A 128 12.75 -17.99 -17.09
N ASP A 129 13.51 -16.91 -17.03
CA ASP A 129 14.22 -16.44 -15.84
C ASP A 129 13.41 -15.41 -15.04
N HIS A 130 12.22 -15.05 -15.53
CA HIS A 130 11.34 -14.05 -14.97
C HIS A 130 9.96 -14.63 -14.65
N ASP A 131 9.30 -14.05 -13.66
CA ASP A 131 7.91 -14.27 -13.31
C ASP A 131 7.12 -13.05 -13.82
N ILE A 132 6.20 -13.29 -14.76
CA ILE A 132 5.31 -12.27 -15.32
C ILE A 132 3.94 -12.51 -14.71
N SER A 133 3.40 -11.50 -14.03
CA SER A 133 2.14 -11.67 -13.31
C SER A 133 1.34 -10.37 -13.24
N GLU A 134 0.02 -10.51 -13.18
CA GLU A 134 -0.86 -9.36 -12.92
C GLU A 134 -0.71 -8.88 -11.47
N ASN A 135 -0.66 -7.56 -11.30
CA ASN A 135 -0.72 -6.88 -10.01
C ASN A 135 -1.91 -5.92 -10.02
N PRO A 136 -3.10 -6.39 -9.57
CA PRO A 136 -4.22 -5.52 -9.28
C PRO A 136 -3.89 -4.65 -8.07
N THR A 137 -4.08 -3.34 -8.19
CA THR A 137 -3.79 -2.35 -7.14
C THR A 137 -5.02 -1.48 -6.92
N HIS A 138 -5.48 -1.45 -5.68
CA HIS A 138 -6.55 -0.54 -5.26
C HIS A 138 -5.94 0.65 -4.52
N LEU A 139 -6.26 1.87 -4.95
CA LEU A 139 -6.04 3.06 -4.13
C LEU A 139 -7.22 3.16 -3.16
N VAL A 140 -6.94 3.28 -1.87
CA VAL A 140 -7.96 3.29 -0.82
C VAL A 140 -7.79 4.49 0.10
N LEU A 141 -8.90 5.02 0.61
CA LEU A 141 -8.94 5.96 1.71
C LEU A 141 -9.18 5.17 3.00
N LEU A 142 -8.21 5.18 3.91
CA LEU A 142 -8.35 4.57 5.23
C LEU A 142 -9.19 5.48 6.12
N LEU A 143 -10.05 4.88 6.92
CA LEU A 143 -10.83 5.56 7.95
C LEU A 143 -10.24 5.26 9.33
N ASP A 144 -10.33 6.20 10.25
CA ASP A 144 -10.03 5.98 11.66
C ASP A 144 -11.17 5.23 12.38
N ASP A 145 -11.01 4.98 13.68
CA ASP A 145 -11.99 4.25 14.50
C ASP A 145 -13.31 5.02 14.69
N GLU A 146 -13.32 6.33 14.40
CA GLU A 146 -14.51 7.19 14.43
C GLU A 146 -15.20 7.27 13.06
N GLY A 147 -14.59 6.69 12.02
CA GLY A 147 -15.09 6.70 10.65
C GLY A 147 -14.68 7.92 9.82
N ASN A 148 -13.77 8.76 10.33
CA ASN A 148 -13.27 9.92 9.60
C ASN A 148 -12.12 9.54 8.65
N PRO A 149 -11.93 10.27 7.53
CA PRO A 149 -10.77 10.09 6.67
C PRO A 149 -9.45 10.23 7.42
N LYS A 150 -8.62 9.19 7.37
CA LYS A 150 -7.29 9.17 8.01
C LYS A 150 -6.18 9.46 7.01
N SER A 151 -6.06 8.64 5.96
CA SER A 151 -4.98 8.73 4.97
C SER A 151 -5.28 7.86 3.75
N VAL A 152 -4.57 8.07 2.64
CA VAL A 152 -4.65 7.18 1.48
C VAL A 152 -3.54 6.12 1.51
N ALA A 153 -3.83 4.95 0.94
CA ALA A 153 -2.85 3.88 0.78
C ALA A 153 -3.07 3.09 -0.52
N LEU A 154 -2.01 2.42 -0.98
CA LEU A 154 -2.07 1.45 -2.06
C LEU A 154 -2.22 0.03 -1.47
N LEU A 155 -3.18 -0.72 -2.00
CA LEU A 155 -3.42 -2.11 -1.66
C LEU A 155 -3.13 -2.99 -2.89
N ASP A 156 -1.92 -3.51 -2.94
CA ASP A 156 -1.47 -4.47 -3.96
C ASP A 156 -2.03 -5.87 -3.66
N MET A 157 -2.69 -6.49 -4.65
CA MET A 157 -3.31 -7.80 -4.55
C MET A 157 -2.77 -8.83 -5.57
N PRO A 158 -1.45 -9.09 -5.63
CA PRO A 158 -0.87 -10.05 -6.58
C PRO A 158 -1.12 -11.52 -6.17
N GLY A 159 -0.87 -12.43 -7.11
CA GLY A 159 -0.90 -13.88 -6.90
C GLY A 159 -2.27 -14.38 -6.43
N VAL A 160 -2.31 -15.09 -5.29
CA VAL A 160 -3.57 -15.65 -4.72
C VAL A 160 -4.60 -14.57 -4.36
N LYS A 161 -4.16 -13.31 -4.19
CA LYS A 161 -5.05 -12.19 -3.84
C LYS A 161 -5.79 -11.62 -5.05
N VAL A 162 -5.36 -11.94 -6.27
CA VAL A 162 -6.03 -11.51 -7.51
C VAL A 162 -7.49 -11.92 -7.50
N LYS A 163 -7.78 -13.16 -7.06
CA LYS A 163 -9.15 -13.66 -6.97
C LYS A 163 -10.00 -12.80 -6.02
N LYS A 164 -9.43 -12.38 -4.89
CA LYS A 164 -10.11 -11.50 -3.91
C LYS A 164 -10.35 -10.11 -4.49
N SER A 165 -9.37 -9.54 -5.20
CA SER A 165 -9.52 -8.26 -5.92
C SER A 165 -10.64 -8.31 -6.96
N ARG A 166 -10.73 -9.40 -7.75
CA ARG A 166 -11.82 -9.59 -8.72
C ARG A 166 -13.20 -9.64 -8.05
N ILE A 167 -13.33 -10.42 -6.98
CA ILE A 167 -14.58 -10.50 -6.21
C ILE A 167 -14.97 -9.11 -5.69
N TRP A 168 -14.02 -8.36 -5.12
CA TRP A 168 -14.30 -7.02 -4.60
C TRP A 168 -14.73 -6.05 -5.71
N ASN A 169 -14.06 -6.07 -6.87
CA ASN A 169 -14.50 -5.29 -8.02
C ASN A 169 -15.90 -5.69 -8.54
N THR A 170 -16.26 -6.98 -8.46
CA THR A 170 -17.62 -7.43 -8.78
C THR A 170 -18.64 -6.83 -7.81
N LEU A 171 -18.35 -6.85 -6.50
CA LEU A 171 -19.22 -6.24 -5.49
C LEU A 171 -19.37 -4.74 -5.71
N ILE A 172 -18.27 -4.02 -5.96
CA ILE A 172 -18.30 -2.58 -6.29
C ILE A 172 -19.15 -2.32 -7.54
N ASN A 173 -19.00 -3.13 -8.58
CA ASN A 173 -19.79 -2.98 -9.81
C ASN A 173 -21.29 -3.26 -9.60
N ASP A 174 -21.65 -4.11 -8.64
CA ASP A 174 -23.05 -4.34 -8.29
C ASP A 174 -23.65 -3.16 -7.49
N GLU A 175 -22.83 -2.44 -6.70
CA GLU A 175 -23.20 -1.15 -6.10
C GLU A 175 -23.33 -0.05 -7.16
N GLU A 176 -22.42 0.01 -8.14
CA GLU A 176 -22.50 0.99 -9.24
C GLU A 176 -23.78 0.83 -10.07
N LYS A 177 -24.23 -0.40 -10.33
CA LYS A 177 -25.52 -0.66 -11.01
C LYS A 177 -26.73 -0.18 -10.21
N GLN A 178 -26.59 -0.07 -8.89
CA GLN A 178 -27.62 0.47 -7.99
C GLN A 178 -27.51 2.00 -7.84
N GLY A 179 -26.58 2.63 -8.55
CA GLY A 179 -26.36 4.07 -8.51
C GLY A 179 -25.40 4.52 -7.40
N ASN A 180 -24.76 3.61 -6.68
CA ASN A 180 -23.76 3.93 -5.68
C ASN A 180 -22.35 3.84 -6.28
N PRO A 181 -21.64 4.95 -6.51
CA PRO A 181 -20.32 4.94 -7.13
C PRO A 181 -19.29 4.19 -6.26
N ARG A 182 -18.15 3.78 -6.87
CA ARG A 182 -17.03 3.11 -6.19
C ARG A 182 -16.64 3.73 -4.83
N PHE A 183 -16.72 5.05 -4.71
CA PHE A 183 -16.34 5.81 -3.53
C PHE A 183 -17.46 5.92 -2.47
N GLY A 184 -18.70 5.54 -2.79
CA GLY A 184 -19.85 5.66 -1.88
C GLY A 184 -20.09 4.44 -1.00
N CYS A 185 -19.09 3.56 -0.87
CA CYS A 185 -19.15 2.37 -0.04
C CYS A 185 -17.99 2.33 0.97
N VAL A 186 -18.34 2.11 2.23
CA VAL A 186 -17.38 1.79 3.30
C VAL A 186 -17.22 0.28 3.37
N TRP A 187 -15.97 -0.17 3.27
CA TRP A 187 -15.59 -1.58 3.31
C TRP A 187 -14.75 -1.87 4.55
N GLN A 188 -14.90 -3.06 5.11
CA GLN A 188 -13.94 -3.61 6.05
C GLN A 188 -12.95 -4.49 5.30
N LEU A 189 -11.66 -4.18 5.45
CA LEU A 189 -10.55 -5.02 5.02
C LEU A 189 -10.08 -5.82 6.23
N GLY A 190 -10.43 -7.11 6.27
CA GLY A 190 -9.99 -8.07 7.25
C GLY A 190 -8.99 -9.07 6.69
N VAL A 191 -8.68 -10.07 7.51
CA VAL A 191 -7.73 -11.14 7.18
C VAL A 191 -8.36 -12.50 7.46
N VAL A 192 -8.17 -13.42 6.52
CA VAL A 192 -8.59 -14.81 6.63
C VAL A 192 -7.39 -15.74 6.47
N SER A 193 -7.37 -16.84 7.23
CA SER A 193 -6.41 -17.93 7.02
C SER A 193 -6.93 -18.90 5.97
N GLU A 194 -6.13 -19.14 4.95
CA GLU A 194 -6.41 -20.09 3.88
C GLU A 194 -5.30 -21.15 3.85
N SER A 195 -5.59 -22.30 3.23
CA SER A 195 -4.62 -23.38 3.07
C SER A 195 -4.65 -23.92 1.64
N ASN A 196 -3.49 -24.35 1.15
CA ASN A 196 -3.35 -25.05 -0.12
C ASN A 196 -2.26 -26.12 -0.02
N SER A 197 -1.89 -26.74 -1.14
CA SER A 197 -0.83 -27.76 -1.19
C SER A 197 0.54 -27.29 -0.72
N SER A 198 0.77 -25.98 -0.67
CA SER A 198 2.01 -25.34 -0.22
C SER A 198 1.97 -24.89 1.25
N GLY A 199 0.85 -25.12 1.95
CA GLY A 199 0.68 -24.83 3.37
C GLY A 199 -0.37 -23.75 3.66
N ASN A 200 -0.33 -23.23 4.89
CA ASN A 200 -1.25 -22.19 5.37
C ASN A 200 -0.68 -20.80 5.05
N PHE A 201 -1.55 -19.90 4.64
CA PHE A 201 -1.22 -18.51 4.34
C PHE A 201 -2.36 -17.58 4.73
N PHE A 202 -2.08 -16.30 4.87
CA PHE A 202 -3.10 -15.29 5.12
C PHE A 202 -3.51 -14.60 3.81
N ASN A 203 -4.81 -14.37 3.65
CA ASN A 203 -5.38 -13.63 2.53
C ASN A 203 -6.30 -12.51 3.04
N TYR A 204 -6.63 -11.57 2.16
CA TYR A 204 -7.59 -10.53 2.49
C TYR A 204 -9.02 -11.07 2.46
N ASP A 205 -9.83 -10.54 3.34
CA ASP A 205 -11.27 -10.67 3.32
C ASP A 205 -11.89 -9.28 3.27
N VAL A 206 -12.78 -9.05 2.30
CA VAL A 206 -13.37 -7.73 2.08
C VAL A 206 -14.88 -7.84 2.14
N SER A 207 -15.49 -7.01 2.98
CA SER A 207 -16.94 -7.00 3.18
C SER A 207 -17.48 -5.57 3.17
N LEU A 208 -18.68 -5.40 2.60
CA LEU A 208 -19.39 -4.12 2.62
C LEU A 208 -19.92 -3.89 4.04
N VAL A 209 -19.67 -2.70 4.59
CA VAL A 209 -20.12 -2.32 5.94
C VAL A 209 -21.34 -1.41 5.84
N ALA A 210 -21.23 -0.36 5.05
CA ALA A 210 -22.27 0.64 4.88
C ALA A 210 -22.08 1.42 3.57
N HIS A 211 -23.12 2.13 3.14
CA HIS A 211 -22.97 3.23 2.20
C HIS A 211 -22.39 4.44 2.94
N ALA A 212 -21.44 5.14 2.31
CA ALA A 212 -20.81 6.30 2.90
C ALA A 212 -21.85 7.44 3.06
N PRO A 213 -21.95 8.09 4.23
CA PRO A 213 -22.73 9.32 4.38
C PRO A 213 -22.23 10.42 3.43
N ASP A 214 -23.11 11.35 3.04
CA ASP A 214 -22.81 12.40 2.06
C ASP A 214 -21.50 13.16 2.36
N GLU A 215 -21.26 13.54 3.62
CA GLU A 215 -20.04 14.24 4.03
C GLU A 215 -18.77 13.40 3.77
N LEU A 216 -18.81 12.12 4.12
CA LEU A 216 -17.68 11.21 3.92
C LEU A 216 -17.48 10.90 2.42
N TYR A 217 -18.57 10.79 1.67
CA TYR A 217 -18.54 10.62 0.22
C TYR A 217 -17.89 11.83 -0.45
N ASP A 218 -18.28 13.05 -0.09
CA ASP A 218 -17.71 14.29 -0.65
C ASP A 218 -16.22 14.39 -0.35
N GLN A 219 -15.79 14.04 0.88
CA GLN A 219 -14.38 13.97 1.26
C GLN A 219 -13.60 12.94 0.44
N ALA A 220 -14.19 11.77 0.16
CA ALA A 220 -13.57 10.76 -0.69
C ALA A 220 -13.40 11.23 -2.14
N VAL A 221 -14.40 11.95 -2.68
CA VAL A 221 -14.34 12.56 -4.02
C VAL A 221 -13.27 13.65 -4.09
N GLU A 222 -13.16 14.50 -3.06
CA GLU A 222 -12.12 15.53 -2.98
C GLU A 222 -10.72 14.90 -2.94
N MET A 223 -10.53 13.86 -2.11
CA MET A 223 -9.25 13.15 -2.01
C MET A 223 -8.85 12.48 -3.33
N TYR A 224 -9.80 11.83 -4.01
CA TYR A 224 -9.57 11.30 -5.36
C TYR A 224 -9.17 12.42 -6.32
N SER A 225 -9.91 13.53 -6.34
CA SER A 225 -9.66 14.64 -7.24
C SER A 225 -8.29 15.28 -7.00
N ALA A 226 -7.86 15.42 -5.74
CA ALA A 226 -6.55 15.94 -5.39
C ALA A 226 -5.39 15.06 -5.89
N LEU A 227 -5.58 13.74 -5.91
CA LEU A 227 -4.57 12.77 -6.36
C LEU A 227 -4.46 12.62 -7.89
N PHE A 228 -5.52 12.97 -8.63
CA PHE A 228 -5.57 12.76 -10.08
C PHE A 228 -5.66 14.06 -10.89
N SER A 229 -6.04 15.19 -10.29
CA SER A 229 -6.04 16.49 -10.99
C SER A 229 -4.61 16.99 -11.27
N SER A 230 -3.62 16.65 -10.44
CA SER A 230 -2.21 17.00 -10.71
C SER A 230 -1.65 16.35 -11.98
N LYS A 231 -2.27 15.25 -12.46
CA LYS A 231 -1.85 14.54 -13.68
C LYS A 231 -2.36 15.15 -14.98
N THR A 232 -3.33 16.07 -14.93
CA THR A 232 -3.98 16.59 -16.16
C THR A 232 -3.32 17.86 -16.69
N GLU A 233 -2.58 18.61 -15.86
CA GLU A 233 -1.85 19.82 -16.30
C GLU A 233 -0.44 19.53 -16.84
N ALA A 234 0.01 18.27 -16.80
CA ALA A 234 1.33 17.84 -17.26
C ALA A 234 1.33 17.04 -18.58
N ALA A 235 0.20 17.01 -19.31
CA ALA A 235 0.05 16.31 -20.60
C ALA A 235 -0.12 17.27 -21.78
#